data_AF-A0A1E3X730-F1
#
_entry.id   AF-A0A1E3X730-F1
#
_cell.length_a   1.000
_cell.length_b   1.000
_cell.length_c   1.000
_cell.angle_alpha   90.00
_cell.angle_beta   90.00
_cell.angle_gamma   90.00
#
_symmetry.space_group_name_H-M   'P 1'
#
loop_
_entity.id
_entity.type
_entity.pdbx_description
1 polymer ?
#
loop_
_entity_poly.entity_id
_entity_poly.type
_entity_poly.pdbx_seq_one_letter_code
_entity_poly.pdbx_strand_id
1 'polypeptide(L)'
;MIKLKKILCPVDFSKHSLEALKYATHLVLKDDAKLYLIHIIDNRVYDYGGPIYEQETSVMKANIDQSTKERLENKLLAEVPKEIRNHEKKTSDSS
;
A
#
# COMPACT_ATOMS: atom_id res chain seq x y z
N MET A 1 3.32 -7.96 29.05
CA MET A 1 3.20 -8.23 27.59
C MET A 1 2.95 -6.91 26.87
N ILE A 2 3.52 -6.74 25.68
CA ILE A 2 3.31 -5.55 24.84
C ILE A 2 1.99 -5.72 24.08
N LYS A 3 1.20 -4.65 23.97
CA LYS A 3 -0.04 -4.60 23.17
C LYS A 3 0.14 -3.61 22.02
N LEU A 4 -0.01 -4.08 20.80
CA LEU A 4 0.12 -3.23 19.60
C LEU A 4 -1.15 -2.38 19.44
N LYS A 5 -0.97 -1.10 19.09
CA LYS A 5 -2.10 -0.17 18.85
C LYS A 5 -2.29 0.19 17.39
N LYS A 6 -1.19 0.21 16.63
CA LYS A 6 -1.14 0.61 15.22
C LYS A 6 -0.11 -0.26 14.51
N ILE A 7 -0.48 -0.81 13.37
CA ILE A 7 0.38 -1.68 12.56
C ILE A 7 0.41 -1.11 11.14
N LEU A 8 1.61 -0.80 10.64
CA LEU A 8 1.83 -0.44 9.24
C LEU A 8 2.25 -1.70 8.47
N CYS A 9 1.53 -2.03 7.41
CA CYS A 9 1.81 -3.18 6.56
C CYS A 9 2.01 -2.72 5.10
N PRO A 10 3.26 -2.69 4.62
CA PRO A 10 3.56 -2.49 3.21
C PRO A 10 3.23 -3.74 2.39
N VAL A 11 2.56 -3.55 1.25
CA VAL A 11 2.23 -4.63 0.32
C VAL A 11 2.65 -4.25 -1.09
N ASP A 12 3.36 -5.16 -1.76
CA ASP A 12 3.79 -5.09 -3.17
C ASP A 12 3.13 -6.18 -4.04
N PHE A 13 2.14 -6.90 -3.49
CA PHE A 13 1.47 -8.07 -4.08
C PHE A 13 2.36 -9.29 -4.33
N SER A 14 3.61 -9.30 -3.87
CA SER A 14 4.41 -10.53 -3.81
C SER A 14 3.78 -11.51 -2.82
N LYS A 15 4.04 -12.81 -3.02
CA LYS A 15 3.62 -13.86 -2.09
C LYS A 15 4.02 -13.54 -0.65
N HIS A 16 5.23 -13.03 -0.45
CA HIS A 16 5.77 -12.71 0.88
C HIS A 16 5.03 -11.58 1.56
N SER A 17 4.71 -10.50 0.84
CA SER A 17 3.96 -9.38 1.42
C SER A 17 2.51 -9.76 1.73
N LEU A 18 1.90 -10.64 0.94
CA LEU A 18 0.57 -11.17 1.22
C LEU A 18 0.55 -12.08 2.47
N GLU A 19 1.57 -12.93 2.66
CA GLU A 19 1.69 -13.70 3.93
C GLU A 19 1.92 -12.78 5.14
N ALA A 20 2.74 -11.72 4.97
CA ALA A 20 2.93 -10.72 6.01
C ALA A 20 1.63 -9.98 6.37
N LEU A 21 0.80 -9.66 5.37
CA LEU A 21 -0.53 -9.06 5.59
C LEU A 21 -1.45 -9.97 6.39
N LYS A 22 -1.45 -11.28 6.13
CA LYS A 22 -2.21 -12.24 6.95
C LYS A 22 -1.74 -12.20 8.39
N TYR A 23 -0.43 -12.19 8.64
CA TYR A 23 0.10 -12.11 10.00
C TYR A 23 -0.27 -10.79 10.69
N ALA A 24 -0.14 -9.65 9.99
CA ALA A 24 -0.55 -8.35 10.50
C ALA A 24 -2.04 -8.32 10.87
N THR A 25 -2.90 -8.96 10.08
CA THR A 25 -4.34 -9.08 10.36
C THR A 25 -4.59 -9.88 11.65
N HIS A 26 -3.88 -10.99 11.86
CA HIS A 26 -4.01 -11.76 13.12
C HIS A 26 -3.61 -10.93 14.33
N LEU A 27 -2.56 -10.12 14.22
CA LEU A 27 -2.13 -9.21 15.30
C LEU A 27 -3.16 -8.11 15.56
N VAL A 28 -3.75 -7.55 14.50
CA VAL A 28 -4.83 -6.56 14.58
C VAL A 28 -6.01 -7.11 15.37
N LEU A 29 -6.47 -8.31 15.03
CA LEU A 29 -7.60 -8.95 15.72
C LEU A 29 -7.27 -9.29 17.17
N LYS A 30 -6.06 -9.78 17.43
CA LYS A 30 -5.60 -10.15 18.78
C LYS A 30 -5.51 -8.95 19.72
N ASP A 31 -4.94 -7.85 19.24
CA ASP A 31 -4.63 -6.68 20.07
C ASP A 31 -5.65 -5.54 19.91
N ASP A 32 -6.70 -5.71 19.09
CA ASP A 32 -7.65 -4.63 18.72
C ASP A 32 -6.90 -3.38 18.19
N ALA A 33 -5.96 -3.64 17.26
CA ALA A 33 -5.08 -2.61 16.71
C ALA A 33 -5.60 -2.05 15.39
N LYS A 34 -5.20 -0.83 15.03
CA LYS A 34 -5.50 -0.26 13.69
C LYS A 34 -4.48 -0.71 12.65
N LEU A 35 -4.95 -1.25 11.53
CA LEU A 35 -4.11 -1.55 10.36
C LEU A 35 -3.99 -0.33 9.44
N TYR A 36 -2.77 0.03 9.08
CA TYR A 36 -2.45 0.94 8.00
C TYR A 36 -1.84 0.12 6.86
N LEU A 37 -2.61 -0.10 5.79
CA LEU A 37 -2.15 -0.81 4.61
C LEU A 37 -1.62 0.20 3.58
N ILE A 38 -0.41 -0.02 3.07
CA ILE A 38 0.20 0.87 2.07
C ILE A 38 0.74 0.07 0.89
N HIS A 39 0.52 0.59 -0.31
CA HIS A 39 1.14 0.12 -1.55
C HIS A 39 1.90 1.29 -2.19
N ILE A 40 3.15 1.03 -2.59
CA ILE A 40 3.99 2.02 -3.26
C ILE A 40 3.95 1.74 -4.75
N ILE A 41 3.53 2.73 -5.52
CA ILE A 41 3.61 2.70 -6.99
C ILE A 41 4.93 3.36 -7.38
N ASP A 42 5.86 2.56 -7.88
CA ASP A 42 7.06 3.10 -8.52
C ASP A 42 6.72 3.56 -9.94
N ASN A 43 6.56 4.87 -10.11
CA ASN A 43 6.26 5.48 -11.40
C ASN A 43 7.49 6.16 -12.02
N ARG A 44 8.69 5.78 -11.58
CA ARG A 44 9.94 6.22 -12.21
C ARG A 44 10.11 5.50 -13.53
N VAL A 45 10.29 6.27 -14.60
CA VAL A 45 10.68 5.79 -15.92
C VAL A 45 12.15 6.13 -16.10
N TYR A 46 12.97 5.10 -16.26
CA TYR A 46 14.39 5.25 -16.53
C TYR A 46 14.59 5.35 -18.04
N ASP A 47 15.05 6.51 -18.49
CA ASP A 47 15.56 6.66 -19.84
C ASP A 47 17.00 6.14 -19.86
N TYR A 48 17.18 4.95 -20.41
CA TYR A 48 18.51 4.34 -20.58
C TYR A 48 19.30 4.95 -21.73
N GLY A 49 18.81 6.00 -22.40
CA GLY A 49 19.65 6.90 -23.20
C GLY A 49 20.45 6.24 -24.32
N GLY A 50 19.91 5.22 -25.01
CA GLY A 50 20.62 4.56 -26.12
C GLY A 50 22.03 4.05 -25.74
N PRO A 51 22.92 3.73 -26.69
CA PRO A 51 24.22 3.10 -26.42
C PRO A 51 25.28 4.00 -25.75
N ILE A 52 24.91 5.14 -25.14
CA ILE A 52 25.87 6.05 -24.50
C ILE A 52 25.91 5.77 -22.99
N TYR A 53 26.86 4.93 -22.60
CA TYR A 53 27.05 4.37 -21.25
C TYR A 53 27.51 5.36 -20.16
N GLU A 54 27.56 6.67 -20.43
CA GLU A 54 28.25 7.65 -19.56
C GLU A 54 27.38 8.82 -19.05
N GLN A 55 26.09 8.90 -19.38
CA GLN A 55 25.19 9.91 -18.78
C GLN A 55 24.40 9.34 -17.59
N GLU A 56 24.17 10.17 -16.57
CA GLU A 56 23.22 9.85 -15.50
C GLU A 56 21.85 9.56 -16.14
N THR A 57 21.24 8.43 -15.79
CA THR A 57 19.89 8.08 -16.27
C THR A 57 18.91 9.18 -15.87
N SER A 58 18.33 9.86 -16.87
CA SER A 58 17.23 10.78 -16.63
C SER A 58 16.04 10.00 -16.09
N VAL A 59 15.52 10.40 -14.93
CA VAL A 59 14.33 9.80 -14.33
C VAL A 59 13.13 10.67 -14.63
N MET A 60 12.23 10.16 -15.47
CA MET A 60 10.94 10.79 -15.71
C MET A 60 9.88 10.19 -14.77
N LYS A 61 8.87 10.98 -14.40
CA LYS A 61 7.74 10.50 -13.60
C LYS A 61 6.55 10.20 -14.50
N ALA A 62 6.14 8.95 -14.60
CA ALA A 62 4.91 8.60 -15.30
C ALA A 62 3.69 9.09 -14.51
N ASN A 63 2.72 9.66 -15.22
CA ASN A 63 1.43 9.99 -14.63
C ASN A 63 0.67 8.71 -14.31
N ILE A 64 0.22 8.58 -13.06
CA ILE A 64 -0.69 7.52 -12.65
C ILE A 64 -2.10 8.08 -12.76
N ASP A 65 -2.87 7.52 -13.70
CA ASP A 65 -4.26 7.92 -13.88
C ASP A 65 -5.15 7.44 -12.71
N GLN A 66 -6.31 8.07 -12.58
CA GLN A 66 -7.25 7.79 -11.51
C GLN A 66 -7.81 6.35 -11.56
N SER A 67 -8.00 5.78 -12.75
CA SER A 67 -8.50 4.40 -12.90
C SER A 67 -7.49 3.36 -12.42
N THR A 68 -6.19 3.62 -12.64
CA THR A 68 -5.09 2.79 -12.14
C THR A 68 -5.07 2.80 -10.61
N LYS A 69 -5.24 3.99 -10.01
CA LYS A 69 -5.33 4.14 -8.55
C LYS A 69 -6.51 3.37 -7.98
N GLU A 70 -7.71 3.53 -8.55
CA GLU A 70 -8.93 2.83 -8.10
C GLU A 70 -8.80 1.31 -8.21
N ARG A 71 -8.19 0.81 -9.30
CA ARG A 71 -7.95 -0.63 -9.47
C ARG A 71 -7.03 -1.18 -8.37
N LEU A 72 -5.99 -0.43 -8.00
CA LEU A 72 -5.06 -0.83 -6.94
C LEU A 72 -5.71 -0.76 -5.57
N GLU A 73 -6.50 0.27 -5.28
CA GLU A 73 -7.28 0.37 -4.04
C GLU A 73 -8.26 -0.81 -3.89
N ASN A 74 -9.00 -1.14 -4.95
CA ASN A 74 -9.90 -2.28 -4.95
C ASN A 74 -9.16 -3.61 -4.74
N LYS A 75 -7.99 -3.76 -5.37
CA LYS A 75 -7.15 -4.95 -5.17
C LYS A 75 -6.65 -5.05 -3.73
N LEU A 76 -6.16 -3.96 -3.14
CA LEU A 76 -5.73 -3.93 -1.74
C LEU A 76 -6.87 -4.28 -0.78
N LEU A 77 -8.05 -3.69 -1.01
CA LEU A 77 -9.24 -4.01 -0.22
C LEU A 77 -9.59 -5.49 -0.31
N ALA A 78 -9.46 -6.12 -1.49
CA ALA A 78 -9.76 -7.53 -1.66
C ALA A 78 -8.87 -8.45 -0.81
N GLU A 79 -7.60 -8.07 -0.55
CA GLU A 79 -6.64 -8.85 0.25
C GLU A 79 -6.87 -8.76 1.77
N VAL A 80 -7.63 -7.77 2.24
CA VAL A 80 -7.89 -7.55 3.67
C VAL A 80 -9.17 -8.28 4.11
N PRO A 81 -9.23 -9.01 5.23
CA PRO A 81 -10.48 -9.60 5.71
C PRO A 81 -11.56 -8.55 6.02
N LYS A 82 -12.83 -8.82 5.68
CA LYS A 82 -13.93 -7.83 5.78
C LYS A 82 -14.14 -7.31 7.20
N GLU A 83 -13.83 -8.14 8.18
CA GLU A 83 -14.00 -7.88 9.62
C GLU A 83 -13.13 -6.71 10.10
N ILE A 84 -12.01 -6.44 9.41
CA ILE A 84 -11.08 -5.36 9.77
C ILE A 84 -11.09 -4.20 8.76
N ARG A 85 -11.94 -4.27 7.72
CA ARG A 85 -12.18 -3.18 6.76
C ARG A 85 -13.11 -2.13 7.39
N ASN A 86 -12.73 -1.51 8.50
CA ASN A 86 -13.50 -0.39 9.03
C ASN A 86 -13.26 0.84 8.17
N HIS A 87 -14.23 1.21 7.34
CA HIS A 87 -14.25 2.49 6.66
C HIS A 87 -14.36 3.62 7.71
N GLU A 88 -13.28 4.36 7.94
CA GLU A 88 -13.37 5.70 8.55
C GLU A 88 -14.06 6.64 7.56
N LYS A 89 -15.39 6.51 7.38
CA LYS A 89 -16.24 7.62 6.96
C LYS A 89 -16.81 8.25 8.22
N LYS A 90 -16.00 9.08 8.89
CA LYS A 90 -16.47 10.10 9.85
C LYS A 90 -15.33 11.08 10.15
N THR A 91 -15.15 12.04 9.26
CA THR A 91 -14.66 13.40 9.57
C THR A 91 -14.96 14.27 8.35
N SER A 92 -16.24 14.60 8.18
CA SER A 92 -16.65 15.83 7.51
C SER A 92 -17.54 16.56 8.51
N ASP A 93 -16.93 17.53 9.17
CA ASP A 93 -17.50 18.78 9.68
C ASP A 93 -18.93 18.72 10.23
N SER A 94 -19.01 18.64 11.55
CA SER A 94 -20.09 19.24 12.32
C SER A 94 -19.47 19.96 13.52
N SER A 95 -19.00 21.18 13.26
CA SER A 95 -18.93 22.32 14.19
C SER A 95 -18.60 23.57 13.39
#